data_AF-A0A4R5VLS4-F1
#
_entry.id   AF-A0A4R5VLS4-F1
#
_cell.length_a   1.000
_cell.length_b   1.000
_cell.length_c   1.000
_cell.angle_alpha   90.00
_cell.angle_beta   90.00
_cell.angle_gamma   90.00
#
_symmetry.space_group_name_H-M   'P 1'
#
loop_
_entity.id
_entity.type
_entity.pdbx_description
1 polymer ?
#
loop_
_entity_poly.entity_id
_entity_poly.type
_entity_poly.pdbx_seq_one_letter_code
_entity_poly.pdbx_strand_id
1 'polypeptide(L)'
;MDVIDELYRTLEFQFDPKELVHILQEIKIYKEKEIVQIKNKIIKYEEKRRTHEAWYQSLPAIKKFFTGRPPSHHQAVEYLVNVKQRLMNIEDIKRKINDLERIIVMVQNEEKQAIVLSHSVIEELKSYKGIGGQS
;
A
#
# COMPACT_ATOMS: atom_id res chain seq x y z
N MET A 1 12.46 -20.11 15.99
CA MET A 1 12.52 -18.67 16.31
C MET A 1 11.16 -18.24 16.79
N ASP A 2 11.12 -17.72 18.00
CA ASP A 2 9.94 -17.30 18.73
C ASP A 2 9.60 -15.87 18.34
N VAL A 3 8.39 -15.63 17.86
CA VAL A 3 7.90 -14.30 17.48
C VAL A 3 7.06 -13.76 18.63
N ILE A 4 7.52 -12.65 19.20
CA ILE A 4 6.93 -12.01 20.38
C ILE A 4 6.30 -10.68 19.98
N ASP A 5 5.07 -10.43 20.45
CA ASP A 5 4.42 -9.13 20.27
C ASP A 5 5.04 -8.06 21.15
N GLU A 6 5.47 -6.95 20.55
CA GLU A 6 5.98 -5.80 21.30
C GLU A 6 4.95 -5.22 22.28
N LEU A 7 3.66 -5.18 21.90
CA LEU A 7 2.59 -4.57 22.67
C LEU A 7 2.18 -5.42 23.87
N TYR A 8 1.95 -6.71 23.64
CA TYR A 8 1.43 -7.63 24.66
C TYR A 8 2.52 -8.51 25.30
N ARG A 9 3.73 -8.53 24.74
CA ARG A 9 4.84 -9.42 25.14
C ARG A 9 4.46 -10.90 25.17
N THR A 10 3.52 -11.27 24.33
CA THR A 10 3.03 -12.64 24.17
C THR A 10 3.81 -13.33 23.07
N LEU A 11 4.07 -14.64 23.26
CA LEU A 11 4.55 -15.51 22.19
C LEU A 11 3.38 -15.77 21.23
N GLU A 12 3.46 -15.23 20.02
CA GLU A 12 2.39 -15.36 19.03
C GLU A 12 2.64 -16.54 18.08
N PHE A 13 3.90 -16.78 17.70
CA PHE A 13 4.28 -17.83 16.76
C PHE A 13 5.66 -18.41 17.02
N GLN A 14 5.89 -19.60 16.51
CA GLN A 14 7.21 -20.20 16.38
C GLN A 14 7.47 -20.57 14.92
N PHE A 15 8.55 -20.04 14.36
CA PHE A 15 8.93 -20.25 12.96
C PHE A 15 10.36 -20.79 12.83
N ASP A 16 10.62 -21.56 11.77
CA ASP A 16 12.00 -21.67 11.27
C ASP A 16 12.44 -20.28 10.75
N PRO A 17 13.67 -19.80 11.06
CA PRO A 17 14.13 -18.49 10.60
C PRO A 17 14.02 -18.29 9.08
N LYS A 18 14.26 -19.34 8.28
CA LYS A 18 14.15 -19.25 6.81
C LYS A 18 12.69 -19.18 6.37
N GLU A 19 11.79 -19.92 7.03
CA GLU A 19 10.35 -19.81 6.78
C GLU A 19 9.84 -18.40 7.10
N LEU A 20 10.25 -17.83 8.23
CA LEU A 20 9.88 -16.47 8.62
C LEU A 20 10.35 -15.44 7.59
N VAL A 21 11.61 -15.51 7.18
CA VAL A 21 12.16 -14.63 6.13
C VAL A 21 11.38 -14.76 4.83
N HIS A 22 11.06 -15.99 4.42
CA HIS A 22 10.28 -16.22 3.20
C HIS A 22 8.89 -15.57 3.27
N ILE A 23 8.17 -15.74 4.39
CA ILE A 23 6.86 -15.12 4.60
C ILE A 23 6.96 -13.58 4.57
N LEU A 24 7.94 -13.00 5.25
CA LEU A 24 8.15 -11.55 5.26
C LEU A 24 8.47 -11.01 3.85
N GLN A 25 9.21 -11.77 3.05
CA GLN A 25 9.48 -11.44 1.65
C GLN A 25 8.21 -11.48 0.80
N GLU A 26 7.36 -12.49 0.95
CA GLU A 26 6.06 -12.57 0.27
C GLU A 26 5.16 -11.37 0.62
N ILE A 27 5.08 -11.01 1.91
CA ILE A 27 4.33 -9.82 2.36
C ILE A 27 4.90 -8.55 1.72
N LYS A 28 6.23 -8.40 1.68
CA LYS A 28 6.89 -7.28 1.00
C LYS A 28 6.50 -7.22 -0.48
N ILE A 29 6.58 -8.33 -1.22
CA ILE A 29 6.23 -8.40 -2.64
C ILE A 29 4.76 -8.01 -2.86
N TYR A 30 3.86 -8.45 -1.98
CA TYR A 30 2.45 -8.06 -2.05
C TYR A 30 2.28 -6.54 -1.91
N LYS A 31 2.96 -5.90 -0.95
CA LYS A 31 2.94 -4.45 -0.76
C LYS A 31 3.53 -3.68 -1.95
N GLU A 32 4.61 -4.19 -2.56
CA GLU A 32 5.18 -3.61 -3.78
C GLU A 32 4.17 -3.65 -4.94
N LYS A 33 3.45 -4.78 -5.10
CA LYS A 33 2.35 -4.89 -6.08
C LYS A 33 1.23 -3.90 -5.78
N GLU A 34 0.87 -3.69 -4.51
CA GLU A 34 -0.13 -2.71 -4.10
C GLU A 34 0.27 -1.28 -4.52
N ILE A 35 1.54 -0.88 -4.32
CA ILE A 35 2.06 0.41 -4.81
C ILE A 35 1.86 0.55 -6.32
N VAL A 36 2.19 -0.49 -7.11
CA VAL A 36 2.00 -0.47 -8.57
C VAL A 36 0.52 -0.30 -8.93
N GLN A 37 -0.38 -1.00 -8.24
CA GLN A 37 -1.83 -0.86 -8.46
C GLN A 37 -2.32 0.56 -8.15
N ILE A 38 -1.85 1.18 -7.06
CA ILE A 38 -2.22 2.56 -6.71
C ILE A 38 -1.70 3.54 -7.77
N LYS A 39 -0.44 3.39 -8.20
CA LYS A 39 0.14 4.21 -9.29
C LYS A 39 -0.67 4.11 -10.57
N ASN A 40 -1.07 2.91 -10.97
CA ASN A 40 -1.91 2.70 -12.15
C ASN A 40 -3.28 3.38 -12.02
N LYS A 41 -3.87 3.43 -10.83
CA LYS A 41 -5.12 4.18 -10.58
C LYS A 41 -4.92 5.69 -10.74
N ILE A 42 -3.80 6.23 -10.27
CA ILE A 42 -3.45 7.65 -10.45
C ILE A 42 -3.28 7.97 -11.94
N ILE A 43 -2.49 7.17 -12.66
CA ILE A 43 -2.23 7.37 -14.11
C ILE A 43 -3.54 7.40 -14.89
N LYS A 44 -4.43 6.42 -14.68
CA LYS A 44 -5.74 6.36 -15.34
C LYS A 44 -6.61 7.57 -15.03
N TYR A 45 -6.59 8.06 -13.78
CA TYR A 45 -7.32 9.27 -13.41
C TYR A 45 -6.78 10.50 -14.15
N GLU A 46 -5.45 10.67 -14.21
CA GLU A 46 -4.83 11.81 -14.90
C GLU A 46 -5.01 11.76 -16.42
N GLU A 47 -4.98 10.58 -17.03
CA GLU A 47 -5.31 10.39 -18.45
C GLU A 47 -6.76 10.77 -18.74
N LYS A 48 -7.71 10.29 -17.94
CA LYS A 48 -9.13 10.65 -18.06
C LYS A 48 -9.35 12.16 -17.89
N ARG A 49 -8.66 12.79 -16.94
CA ARG A 49 -8.76 14.23 -16.73
C ARG A 49 -8.22 15.01 -17.93
N ARG A 50 -7.03 14.65 -18.43
CA ARG A 50 -6.39 15.31 -19.59
C ARG A 50 -7.22 15.18 -20.86
N THR A 51 -7.79 14.00 -21.13
CA THR A 51 -8.67 13.78 -22.27
C THR A 51 -9.95 14.62 -22.18
N HIS A 52 -10.56 14.71 -20.99
CA HIS A 52 -11.72 15.56 -20.75
C HIS A 52 -11.40 17.06 -20.91
N GLU A 53 -10.25 17.50 -20.40
CA GLU A 53 -9.77 18.88 -20.57
C GLU A 53 -9.51 19.22 -22.05
N ALA A 54 -8.84 18.33 -22.79
CA ALA A 54 -8.56 18.51 -24.21
C ALA A 54 -9.84 18.55 -25.05
N TRP A 55 -10.81 17.67 -24.77
CA TRP A 55 -12.14 17.69 -25.38
C TRP A 55 -12.88 18.99 -25.07
N TYR A 56 -12.90 19.42 -23.81
CA TYR A 56 -13.55 20.68 -23.45
C TYR A 56 -12.89 21.87 -24.16
N GLN A 57 -11.56 21.90 -24.26
CA GLN A 57 -10.85 22.98 -24.93
C GLN A 57 -11.09 23.02 -26.44
N SER A 58 -11.27 21.86 -27.09
CA SER A 58 -11.56 21.79 -28.52
C SER A 58 -13.00 22.19 -28.89
N LEU A 59 -13.91 22.33 -27.92
CA LEU A 59 -15.27 22.79 -28.18
C LEU A 59 -15.33 24.27 -28.59
N PRO A 60 -16.18 24.63 -29.58
CA PRO A 60 -16.51 26.02 -29.89
C PRO A 60 -17.15 26.75 -28.70
N ALA A 61 -16.98 28.08 -28.63
CA ALA A 61 -17.46 28.93 -27.52
C ALA A 61 -18.95 28.75 -27.21
N ILE A 62 -19.79 28.58 -28.25
CA ILE A 62 -21.23 28.34 -28.11
C ILE A 62 -21.48 27.01 -27.38
N LYS A 63 -20.79 25.92 -27.75
CA LYS A 63 -20.93 24.64 -27.06
C LYS A 63 -20.41 24.68 -25.63
N LYS A 64 -19.31 25.41 -25.35
CA LYS A 64 -18.78 25.61 -23.99
C LYS A 64 -19.78 26.28 -23.05
N PHE A 65 -20.59 27.20 -23.56
CA PHE A 65 -21.62 27.89 -22.78
C PHE A 65 -22.76 26.93 -22.36
N PHE A 66 -23.14 26.00 -23.22
CA PHE A 66 -24.20 25.02 -22.92
C PHE A 66 -23.72 23.77 -22.18
N THR A 67 -22.42 23.45 -22.17
CA THR A 67 -21.89 22.24 -21.52
C THR A 67 -21.59 22.39 -20.03
N GLY A 68 -21.74 23.58 -19.43
CA GLY A 68 -21.69 23.81 -17.98
C GLY A 68 -20.45 23.22 -17.29
N ARG A 69 -19.36 24.00 -17.18
CA ARG A 69 -18.13 23.54 -16.48
C ARG A 69 -18.47 23.06 -15.06
N PRO A 70 -18.03 21.86 -14.64
CA PRO A 70 -18.20 21.42 -13.26
C PRO A 70 -17.59 22.46 -12.30
N PRO A 71 -18.19 22.72 -11.13
CA PRO A 71 -17.65 23.70 -10.18
C PRO A 71 -16.20 23.36 -9.83
N SER A 72 -15.33 24.38 -9.82
CA SER A 72 -13.89 24.22 -9.55
C SER A 72 -13.60 23.47 -8.25
N HIS A 73 -14.47 23.58 -7.26
CA HIS A 73 -14.37 22.90 -5.98
C HIS A 73 -14.46 21.37 -6.12
N HIS A 74 -15.40 20.84 -6.91
CA HIS A 74 -15.51 19.39 -7.11
C HIS A 74 -14.26 18.80 -7.76
N GLN A 75 -13.68 19.51 -8.73
CA GLN A 75 -12.44 19.07 -9.39
C GLN A 75 -11.24 19.03 -8.43
N ALA A 76 -11.15 20.00 -7.51
CA ALA A 76 -10.09 20.04 -6.50
C ALA A 76 -10.23 18.89 -5.48
N VAL A 77 -11.46 18.60 -5.03
CA VAL A 77 -11.75 17.48 -4.12
C VAL A 77 -11.42 16.15 -4.79
N GLU A 78 -11.84 15.96 -6.04
CA GLU A 78 -11.52 14.76 -6.82
C GLU A 78 -10.01 14.55 -6.96
N TYR A 79 -9.25 15.61 -7.22
CA TYR A 79 -7.80 15.53 -7.33
C TYR A 79 -7.14 15.17 -5.99
N LEU A 80 -7.60 15.79 -4.89
CA LEU A 80 -7.11 15.49 -3.55
C LEU A 80 -7.30 14.00 -3.21
N VAL A 81 -8.49 13.46 -3.46
CA VAL A 81 -8.79 12.05 -3.15
C VAL A 81 -8.08 11.09 -4.12
N ASN A 82 -8.11 11.37 -5.43
CA ASN A 82 -7.61 10.42 -6.41
C ASN A 82 -6.10 10.49 -6.65
N VAL A 83 -5.43 11.56 -6.23
CA VAL A 83 -3.98 11.72 -6.42
C VAL A 83 -3.31 11.89 -5.07
N LYS A 84 -3.59 12.98 -4.34
CA LYS A 84 -2.86 13.31 -3.11
C LYS A 84 -2.98 12.22 -2.04
N GLN A 85 -4.20 11.80 -1.73
CA GLN A 85 -4.43 10.75 -0.73
C GLN A 85 -3.80 9.42 -1.17
N ARG A 86 -3.89 9.07 -2.47
CA ARG A 86 -3.26 7.86 -3.01
C ARG A 86 -1.73 7.88 -2.91
N LEU A 87 -1.11 9.03 -3.14
CA LEU A 87 0.33 9.22 -2.93
C LEU A 87 0.70 9.07 -1.46
N MET A 88 -0.09 9.64 -0.54
CA MET A 88 0.12 9.43 0.90
C MET A 88 0.06 7.94 1.27
N ASN A 89 -0.93 7.21 0.73
CA ASN A 89 -1.02 5.77 0.95
C ASN A 89 0.23 5.03 0.41
N ILE A 90 0.79 5.43 -0.73
CA ILE A 90 2.05 4.86 -1.25
C ILE A 90 3.20 5.11 -0.26
N GLU A 91 3.32 6.32 0.28
CA GLU A 91 4.36 6.64 1.26
C GLU A 91 4.22 5.81 2.54
N ASP A 92 3.00 5.58 3.00
CA ASP A 92 2.72 4.71 4.14
C ASP A 92 3.13 3.26 3.86
N ILE A 93 2.80 2.72 2.68
CA ILE A 93 3.20 1.38 2.26
C ILE A 93 4.72 1.26 2.16
N LYS A 94 5.41 2.27 1.63
CA LYS A 94 6.89 2.30 1.58
C LYS A 94 7.52 2.25 2.97
N ARG A 95 6.97 2.96 3.95
CA ARG A 95 7.45 2.88 5.34
C ARG A 95 7.33 1.46 5.88
N LYS A 96 6.17 0.82 5.66
CA LYS A 96 5.96 -0.59 6.04
C LYS A 96 6.94 -1.56 5.35
N ILE A 97 7.24 -1.36 4.06
CA ILE A 97 8.24 -2.16 3.34
C ILE A 97 9.62 -2.01 3.98
N ASN A 98 10.04 -0.79 4.31
CA ASN A 98 11.33 -0.54 4.96
C ASN A 98 11.40 -1.22 6.34
N ASP A 99 10.30 -1.18 7.10
CA ASP A 99 10.22 -1.89 8.38
C ASP A 99 10.36 -3.40 8.20
N LEU A 100 9.70 -4.00 7.19
CA LEU A 100 9.86 -5.41 6.85
C LEU A 100 11.29 -5.75 6.42
N GLU A 101 11.93 -4.90 5.63
CA GLU A 101 13.34 -5.10 5.22
C GLU A 101 14.28 -5.11 6.42
N ARG A 102 14.09 -4.20 7.38
CA ARG A 102 14.87 -4.18 8.63
C ARG A 102 14.67 -5.47 9.41
N ILE A 103 13.43 -5.94 9.55
CA ILE A 103 13.12 -7.20 10.24
C ILE A 103 13.78 -8.39 9.55
N ILE A 104 13.69 -8.48 8.21
CA ILE A 104 14.33 -9.54 7.43
C ILE A 104 15.83 -9.58 7.69
N VAL A 105 16.50 -8.42 7.65
CA VAL A 105 17.94 -8.30 7.94
C VAL A 105 18.25 -8.75 9.36
N MET A 106 17.42 -8.41 10.35
CA MET A 106 17.59 -8.86 11.74
C MET A 106 17.47 -10.38 11.87
N VAL A 107 16.44 -10.99 11.27
CA VAL A 107 16.23 -12.45 11.32
C VAL A 107 17.37 -13.19 10.61
N GLN A 108 17.91 -12.65 9.52
CA GLN A 108 19.01 -13.28 8.77
C GLN A 108 20.36 -13.21 9.49
N ASN A 109 20.60 -12.14 10.27
CA ASN A 109 21.89 -11.91 10.92
C ASN A 109 21.96 -12.41 12.36
N GLU A 110 20.82 -12.66 13.02
CA GLU A 110 20.79 -13.09 14.41
C GLU A 110 20.62 -14.60 14.56
N GLU A 111 21.50 -15.25 15.32
CA GLU A 111 21.31 -16.63 15.83
C GLU A 111 20.30 -16.69 17.00
N LYS A 112 19.63 -15.58 17.31
CA LYS A 112 18.73 -15.50 18.45
C LYS A 112 17.51 -16.39 18.22
N GLN A 113 17.13 -17.07 19.30
CA GLN A 113 15.95 -17.94 19.29
C GLN A 113 14.64 -17.16 19.30
N ALA A 114 14.65 -15.84 19.51
CA ALA A 114 13.44 -15.00 19.57
C ALA A 114 13.62 -13.63 18.90
N ILE A 115 12.54 -13.12 18.30
CA ILE A 115 12.43 -11.77 17.74
C ILE A 115 11.17 -11.09 18.26
N VAL A 116 11.30 -9.82 18.64
CA VAL A 116 10.16 -8.97 19.01
C VAL A 116 9.74 -8.18 17.77
N LEU A 117 8.47 -8.32 17.38
CA LEU A 117 7.90 -7.63 16.23
C LEU A 117 6.80 -6.67 16.69
N SER A 118 6.60 -5.60 15.92
CA SER A 118 5.48 -4.69 16.17
C SER A 118 4.14 -5.41 15.96
N HIS A 119 3.14 -5.03 16.75
CA HIS A 119 1.79 -5.61 16.68
C HIS A 119 1.22 -5.59 15.25
N SER A 120 1.45 -4.53 14.48
CA SER A 120 1.00 -4.44 13.09
C SER A 120 1.59 -5.50 12.16
N VAL A 121 2.85 -5.90 12.37
CA VAL A 121 3.50 -6.94 11.56
C VAL A 121 2.94 -8.31 11.95
N ILE A 122 2.66 -8.53 13.23
CA ILE A 122 2.05 -9.76 13.73
C ILE A 122 0.65 -9.96 13.17
N GLU A 123 -0.17 -8.92 13.11
CA GLU A 123 -1.49 -8.99 12.49
C GLU A 123 -1.40 -9.29 10.98
N GLU A 124 -0.38 -8.78 10.28
CA GLU A 124 -0.14 -9.13 8.88
C GLU A 124 0.33 -10.60 8.73
N LEU A 125 1.18 -11.10 9.63
CA LEU A 125 1.57 -12.52 9.68
C LEU A 125 0.37 -13.43 9.98
N LYS A 126 -0.50 -13.04 10.93
CA LYS A 126 -1.77 -13.71 11.22
C LYS A 126 -2.66 -13.75 9.99
N SER A 127 -2.84 -12.62 9.31
CA SER A 127 -3.62 -12.54 8.07
C SER A 127 -3.04 -13.44 6.98
N TYR A 128 -1.72 -13.53 6.86
CA TYR A 128 -1.06 -14.39 5.87
C TYR A 128 -1.29 -15.88 6.19
N LYS A 129 -1.15 -16.29 7.45
CA LYS A 129 -1.46 -17.67 7.90
C LYS A 129 -2.97 -17.97 7.86
N GLY A 130 -3.83 -16.99 8.09
CA GLY A 130 -5.29 -17.09 8.15
C GLY A 130 -6.02 -16.95 6.79
N ILE A 131 -5.33 -16.55 5.72
CA ILE A 131 -5.86 -16.44 4.35
C ILE A 131 -5.07 -17.36 3.37
N GLY A 132 -4.19 -18.22 3.90
CA GLY A 132 -3.59 -19.35 3.15
C GLY A 132 -4.50 -20.58 3.03
N GLY A 133 -5.80 -20.43 3.33
CA GLY A 133 -6.78 -21.51 3.31
C GLY A 133 -8.18 -20.99 3.03
N GLN A 134 -8.46 -20.62 1.78
CA GLN A 134 -9.69 -20.92 1.04
C GLN A 134 -9.68 -20.26 -0.35
N SER A 135 -9.67 -21.14 -1.36
CA SER A 135 -10.20 -21.03 -2.73
C SER A 135 -9.58 -20.01 -3.70
#